data_AF-A0A833QVD1-F1
#
_entry.id   AF-A0A833QVD1-F1
#
_cell.length_a   1.000
_cell.length_b   1.000
_cell.length_c   1.000
_cell.angle_alpha   90.00
_cell.angle_beta   90.00
_cell.angle_gamma   90.00
#
_symmetry.space_group_name_H-M   'P 1'
#
loop_
_entity.id
_entity.type
_entity.pdbx_description
1 polymer ?
#
loop_
_entity_poly.entity_id
_entity_poly.type
_entity_poly.pdbx_seq_one_letter_code
_entity_poly.pdbx_strand_id
1 'polypeptide(L)'
;MVSLCEPLFSCALSKQLLATLILSRNGKNSNLYRYHHFLPSLNSKISLWTSSPNPVILVGPSFVRSCLKKPHADQLFEEFNEICIDVPWEANDVWSTFVGYLFMLHIPLRFGGLSVVSSVLQKPALDQPTMLVATAAFQSLELFGAFSLLQYATKRNYDFYRFLIGKVLLPRKNSVKKTVIGIGFLMALVSVTSILADMLIGPKDANDPIIKEILSEGPTSQLVLFFLYCINAPLLEETVYRGFLLTSLATKSKPWLAIIVSSCVFSLAHFSFDNSFELFIVGCVLGYMYCWTGSLASPIIGHSVYNAVILLISMV
;
A
#
# COMPACT_ATOMS: atom_id res chain seq x y z
N MET A 1 44.46 -6.61 13.18
CA MET A 1 43.93 -7.88 12.64
C MET A 1 42.70 -8.23 13.46
N VAL A 2 41.45 -8.17 13.00
CA VAL A 2 40.81 -7.72 11.76
C VAL A 2 39.57 -6.92 12.20
N SER A 3 39.48 -5.70 11.68
CA SER A 3 38.33 -4.81 11.69
C SER A 3 37.41 -5.22 10.55
N LEU A 4 36.09 -5.27 10.78
CA LEU A 4 34.97 -5.06 9.83
C LEU A 4 33.70 -5.74 10.35
N CYS A 5 32.91 -4.99 11.14
CA CYS A 5 31.45 -5.18 11.21
C CYS A 5 30.79 -3.88 11.68
N GLU A 6 30.99 -2.84 10.87
CA GLU A 6 30.04 -1.74 10.76
C GLU A 6 29.70 -1.64 9.27
N PRO A 7 28.41 -1.63 8.93
CA PRO A 7 27.90 -0.62 8.04
C PRO A 7 27.13 0.38 8.88
N LEU A 8 27.84 1.47 9.21
CA LEU A 8 27.31 2.71 9.74
C LEU A 8 26.15 3.20 8.87
N PHE A 9 24.97 3.23 9.48
CA PHE A 9 23.95 4.24 9.26
C PHE A 9 24.61 5.62 9.18
N SER A 10 24.77 6.16 7.96
CA SER A 10 25.11 7.57 7.79
C SER A 10 23.87 8.43 8.00
N CYS A 11 23.71 8.74 9.27
CA CYS A 11 22.99 9.87 9.84
C CYS A 11 23.46 11.20 9.20
N ALA A 12 22.82 11.61 8.09
CA ALA A 12 22.95 12.97 7.55
C ALA A 12 21.65 13.80 7.73
N LEU A 13 20.47 13.19 7.74
CA LEU A 13 19.21 13.92 7.84
C LEU A 13 18.74 14.19 9.28
N SER A 14 19.04 13.32 10.25
CA SER A 14 18.47 13.47 11.60
C SER A 14 19.23 14.48 12.48
N LYS A 15 20.52 14.73 12.22
CA LYS A 15 21.29 15.76 12.95
C LYS A 15 21.02 17.20 12.47
N GLN A 16 20.69 17.40 11.18
CA GLN A 16 20.35 18.73 10.65
C GLN A 16 18.93 19.19 11.03
N LEU A 17 17.97 18.27 11.14
CA LEU A 17 16.61 18.60 11.58
C LEU A 17 16.51 18.91 13.08
N LEU A 18 17.32 18.24 13.92
CA LEU A 18 17.31 18.49 15.36
C LEU A 18 18.04 19.80 15.76
N ALA A 19 19.09 20.19 15.02
CA ALA A 19 19.76 21.48 15.23
C ALA A 19 18.89 22.68 14.82
N THR A 20 18.05 22.52 13.78
CA THR A 20 17.16 23.59 13.29
C THR A 20 15.95 23.81 14.22
N LEU A 21 15.49 22.77 14.92
CA LEU A 21 14.36 22.87 15.85
C LEU A 21 14.76 23.38 17.26
N ILE A 22 16.03 23.28 17.64
CA ILE A 22 16.52 23.78 18.94
C ILE A 22 16.94 25.26 18.86
N LEU A 23 17.34 25.77 17.69
CA LEU A 23 17.65 27.21 17.51
C LEU A 23 16.42 28.11 17.31
N SER A 24 15.25 27.56 17.01
CA SER A 24 14.02 28.35 16.82
C SER A 24 13.30 28.70 18.14
N ARG A 25 13.66 28.06 19.27
CA ARG A 25 12.92 28.20 20.54
C ARG A 25 13.48 29.23 21.53
N ASN A 26 14.55 29.96 21.18
CA ASN A 26 15.21 30.93 22.07
C ASN A 26 15.30 32.36 21.50
N GLY A 27 14.23 32.83 20.85
CA GLY A 27 14.08 34.24 20.45
C GLY A 27 12.85 34.87 21.09
N LYS A 28 12.95 35.27 22.36
CA LYS A 28 11.94 36.09 23.04
C LYS A 28 11.83 37.47 22.38
N ASN A 29 10.58 37.95 22.34
CA ASN A 29 10.16 39.36 22.46
C ASN A 29 10.47 40.26 21.25
N SER A 30 9.53 41.00 20.68
CA SER A 30 8.50 41.79 21.36
C SER A 30 7.62 42.52 20.33
N ASN A 31 6.39 42.86 20.75
CA ASN A 31 5.68 44.09 20.37
C ASN A 31 5.10 44.16 18.93
N LEU A 32 3.94 44.75 18.61
CA LEU A 32 3.11 45.77 19.26
C LEU A 32 1.80 45.94 18.39
N TYR A 33 0.59 45.86 18.99
CA TYR A 33 -0.75 46.40 18.60
C TYR A 33 -1.29 46.21 17.14
N ARG A 34 -2.57 46.39 16.75
CA ARG A 34 -3.77 47.02 17.30
C ARG A 34 -5.02 46.52 16.52
N TYR A 35 -6.16 46.47 17.22
CA TYR A 35 -7.53 46.37 16.71
C TYR A 35 -7.87 47.32 15.55
N HIS A 36 -8.77 46.92 14.64
CA HIS A 36 -10.06 47.62 14.40
C HIS A 36 -11.02 46.86 13.44
N HIS A 37 -12.31 46.95 13.80
CA HIS A 37 -13.54 46.66 13.06
C HIS A 37 -13.51 46.89 11.54
N PHE A 38 -14.30 46.10 10.77
CA PHE A 38 -15.48 46.57 10.02
C PHE A 38 -16.16 45.42 9.22
N LEU A 39 -17.42 45.12 9.54
CA LEU A 39 -18.42 44.46 8.68
C LEU A 39 -19.28 45.57 8.03
N PRO A 40 -19.81 45.35 6.82
CA PRO A 40 -21.26 45.48 6.60
C PRO A 40 -21.80 44.35 5.69
N SER A 41 -22.80 43.58 6.13
CA SER A 41 -24.25 43.76 5.95
C SER A 41 -24.80 43.57 4.51
N LEU A 42 -25.52 42.45 4.35
CA LEU A 42 -26.84 42.26 3.70
C LEU A 42 -27.31 43.20 2.57
N ASN A 43 -27.76 42.57 1.47
CA ASN A 43 -29.07 42.82 0.81
C ASN A 43 -29.31 41.74 -0.28
N SER A 44 -30.28 40.85 -0.12
CA SER A 44 -31.72 40.98 -0.43
C SER A 44 -32.06 40.61 -1.88
N LYS A 45 -32.82 39.52 -2.09
CA LYS A 45 -34.11 39.52 -2.82
C LYS A 45 -34.70 38.10 -2.90
N ILE A 46 -35.73 37.91 -2.08
CA ILE A 46 -36.76 36.89 -2.21
C ILE A 46 -37.82 37.46 -3.15
N SER A 47 -38.26 36.68 -4.14
CA SER A 47 -39.54 36.91 -4.83
C SER A 47 -40.28 35.58 -4.99
N LEU A 48 -41.28 35.40 -4.15
CA LEU A 48 -42.37 34.44 -4.29
C LEU A 48 -43.34 34.95 -5.36
N TRP A 49 -43.67 34.14 -6.35
CA TRP A 49 -44.94 34.25 -7.07
C TRP A 49 -45.52 32.85 -7.32
N THR A 50 -46.82 32.78 -7.12
CA THR A 50 -47.67 31.60 -6.96
C THR A 50 -48.19 31.05 -8.29
N SER A 51 -48.81 29.87 -8.17
CA SER A 51 -49.86 29.25 -9.01
C SER A 51 -49.49 28.48 -10.28
N SER A 52 -49.65 27.15 -10.17
CA SER A 52 -49.87 26.13 -11.23
C SER A 52 -51.33 26.22 -11.75
N PRO A 53 -51.68 25.74 -12.97
CA PRO A 53 -51.87 24.30 -13.21
C PRO A 53 -51.43 23.77 -14.60
N ASN A 54 -50.60 22.71 -14.60
CA ASN A 54 -50.58 21.53 -15.50
C ASN A 54 -50.30 21.66 -17.03
N PRO A 55 -49.82 20.57 -17.69
CA PRO A 55 -48.57 20.61 -18.45
C PRO A 55 -48.75 20.73 -19.97
N VAL A 56 -47.85 21.48 -20.61
CA VAL A 56 -47.61 21.40 -22.05
C VAL A 56 -46.36 20.55 -22.28
N ILE A 57 -46.56 19.36 -22.83
CA ILE A 57 -45.48 18.51 -23.36
C ILE A 57 -44.98 19.19 -24.63
N LEU A 58 -43.88 19.95 -24.52
CA LEU A 58 -43.09 20.39 -25.66
C LEU A 58 -41.99 19.36 -25.89
N VAL A 59 -42.15 18.63 -27.00
CA VAL A 59 -41.20 17.66 -27.55
C VAL A 59 -39.87 18.38 -27.79
N GLY A 60 -38.84 18.00 -27.03
CA GLY A 60 -37.49 18.54 -27.16
C GLY A 60 -36.79 18.08 -28.45
N PRO A 61 -35.74 18.80 -28.91
CA PRO A 61 -34.99 18.40 -30.08
C PRO A 61 -34.27 17.09 -29.81
N SER A 62 -34.47 16.15 -30.72
CA SER A 62 -33.84 14.84 -30.81
C SER A 62 -32.32 14.98 -30.93
N PHE A 63 -31.64 15.03 -29.77
CA PHE A 63 -30.21 14.77 -29.70
C PHE A 63 -30.03 13.26 -29.82
N VAL A 64 -29.90 12.78 -31.05
CA VAL A 64 -29.44 11.43 -31.36
C VAL A 64 -28.06 11.28 -30.72
N ARG A 65 -28.00 10.69 -29.53
CA ARG A 65 -26.75 10.28 -28.89
C ARG A 65 -26.22 9.13 -29.74
N SER A 66 -25.41 9.48 -30.73
CA SER A 66 -24.66 8.51 -31.53
C SER A 66 -23.92 7.60 -30.56
N CYS A 67 -24.32 6.33 -30.51
CA CYS A 67 -23.60 5.26 -29.82
C CYS A 67 -22.31 4.96 -30.61
N LEU A 68 -21.39 5.92 -30.64
CA LEU A 68 -20.01 5.65 -30.95
C LEU A 68 -19.51 4.71 -29.85
N LYS A 69 -19.21 3.45 -30.21
CA LYS A 69 -18.46 2.55 -29.33
C LYS A 69 -17.22 3.33 -28.87
N LYS A 70 -17.18 3.68 -27.59
CA LYS A 70 -15.98 4.28 -26.98
C LYS A 70 -14.80 3.36 -27.31
N PRO A 71 -13.60 3.91 -27.62
CA PRO A 71 -12.39 3.12 -27.74
C PRO A 71 -12.27 2.17 -26.55
N HIS A 72 -11.78 0.95 -26.78
CA HIS A 72 -11.69 -0.07 -25.73
C HIS A 72 -10.92 0.44 -24.50
N ALA A 73 -9.91 1.29 -24.71
CA ALA A 73 -9.17 1.96 -23.65
C ALA A 73 -10.08 2.84 -22.78
N ASP A 74 -10.93 3.68 -23.37
CA ASP A 74 -11.83 4.57 -22.62
C ASP A 74 -12.90 3.79 -21.84
N GLN A 75 -13.36 2.65 -22.37
CA GLN A 75 -14.25 1.75 -21.64
C GLN A 75 -13.56 1.07 -20.47
N LEU A 76 -12.32 0.61 -20.67
CA LEU A 76 -11.47 0.09 -19.60
C LEU A 76 -11.30 1.15 -18.51
N PHE A 77 -10.95 2.39 -18.88
CA PHE A 77 -10.79 3.51 -17.94
C PHE A 77 -12.06 3.85 -17.16
N GLU A 78 -13.25 3.80 -17.78
CA GLU A 78 -14.50 4.00 -17.03
C GLU A 78 -14.87 2.81 -16.14
N GLU A 79 -14.66 1.57 -16.58
CA GLU A 79 -14.84 0.38 -15.75
C GLU A 79 -13.89 0.39 -14.54
N PHE A 80 -12.64 0.86 -14.73
CA PHE A 80 -11.67 1.06 -13.65
C PHE A 80 -12.13 2.13 -12.64
N ASN A 81 -12.70 3.24 -13.12
CA ASN A 81 -13.20 4.30 -12.25
C ASN A 81 -14.38 3.80 -11.40
N GLU A 82 -15.33 3.06 -11.98
CA GLU A 82 -16.47 2.51 -11.22
C GLU A 82 -16.04 1.59 -10.06
N ILE A 83 -14.94 0.83 -10.22
CA ILE A 83 -14.43 -0.09 -9.20
C ILE A 83 -13.91 0.63 -7.95
N CYS A 84 -13.41 1.86 -8.12
CA CYS A 84 -12.72 2.62 -7.07
C CYS A 84 -13.59 3.70 -6.40
N ILE A 85 -14.84 3.92 -6.84
CA ILE A 85 -15.66 5.04 -6.37
C ILE A 85 -16.33 4.76 -5.00
N ASP A 86 -16.65 3.50 -4.67
CA ASP A 86 -17.29 3.16 -3.39
C ASP A 86 -16.27 2.56 -2.40
N VAL A 87 -15.49 3.42 -1.76
CA VAL A 87 -14.49 3.04 -0.75
C VAL A 87 -14.97 3.33 0.67
N PRO A 88 -14.68 2.42 1.63
CA PRO A 88 -15.16 2.54 3.01
C PRO A 88 -14.40 3.58 3.85
N TRP A 89 -13.35 4.19 3.30
CA TRP A 89 -12.43 5.08 4.02
C TRP A 89 -12.82 6.56 3.91
N GLU A 90 -12.51 7.35 4.93
CA GLU A 90 -12.59 8.81 4.87
C GLU A 90 -11.44 9.39 4.04
N ALA A 91 -11.78 10.13 3.00
CA ALA A 91 -10.81 10.55 1.99
C ALA A 91 -9.80 11.58 2.53
N ASN A 92 -10.14 12.28 3.61
CA ASN A 92 -9.29 13.31 4.23
C ASN A 92 -8.21 12.73 5.14
N ASP A 93 -8.42 11.52 5.66
CA ASP A 93 -7.55 10.91 6.68
C ASP A 93 -6.63 9.83 6.10
N VAL A 94 -6.63 9.64 4.78
CA VAL A 94 -5.87 8.58 4.09
C VAL A 94 -4.38 8.63 4.46
N TRP A 95 -3.75 9.79 4.34
CA TRP A 95 -2.33 9.95 4.65
C TRP A 95 -2.06 9.85 6.15
N SER A 96 -2.94 10.38 7.00
CA SER A 96 -2.80 10.29 8.47
C SER A 96 -2.86 8.83 8.93
N THR A 97 -3.82 8.07 8.43
CA THR A 97 -3.96 6.63 8.70
C THR A 97 -2.77 5.85 8.16
N PHE A 98 -2.32 6.15 6.93
CA PHE A 98 -1.18 5.47 6.33
C PHE A 98 0.14 5.76 7.07
N VAL A 99 0.38 7.01 7.45
CA VAL A 99 1.53 7.40 8.29
C VAL A 99 1.43 6.74 9.67
N GLY A 100 0.22 6.67 10.25
CA GLY A 100 -0.03 5.92 11.48
C GLY A 100 0.35 4.45 11.35
N TYR A 101 -0.06 3.78 10.26
CA TYR A 101 0.35 2.41 9.95
C TYR A 101 1.88 2.29 9.86
N LEU A 102 2.54 3.17 9.10
CA LEU A 102 3.99 3.10 8.90
C LEU A 102 4.77 3.26 10.22
N PHE A 103 4.45 4.27 11.02
CA PHE A 103 5.26 4.62 12.19
C PHE A 103 4.85 3.90 13.47
N MET A 104 3.60 3.42 13.59
CA MET A 104 3.14 2.70 14.78
C MET A 104 3.23 1.19 14.62
N LEU A 105 3.17 0.68 13.38
CA LEU A 105 3.12 -0.76 13.11
C LEU A 105 4.30 -1.19 12.23
N HIS A 106 4.35 -0.75 10.98
CA HIS A 106 5.29 -1.32 9.99
C HIS A 106 6.75 -1.15 10.39
N ILE A 107 7.22 0.09 10.58
CA ILE A 107 8.62 0.39 10.87
C ILE A 107 9.06 -0.24 12.20
N PRO A 108 8.35 -0.05 13.33
CA PRO A 108 8.77 -0.62 14.61
C PRO A 108 8.76 -2.15 14.62
N LEU A 109 7.73 -2.79 14.05
CA LEU A 109 7.58 -4.25 14.13
C LEU A 109 8.52 -4.97 13.14
N ARG A 110 8.67 -4.44 11.92
CA ARG A 110 9.48 -5.08 10.86
C ARG A 110 10.98 -4.86 11.04
N PHE A 111 11.41 -3.68 11.49
CA PHE A 111 12.83 -3.33 11.57
C PHE A 111 13.36 -3.20 13.00
N GLY A 112 12.51 -2.87 13.98
CA GLY A 112 12.92 -2.69 15.38
C GLY A 112 12.69 -3.92 16.27
N GLY A 113 11.74 -4.79 15.91
CA GLY A 113 11.25 -5.87 16.78
C GLY A 113 12.34 -6.83 17.26
N LEU A 114 13.19 -7.32 16.35
CA LEU A 114 14.26 -8.26 16.70
C LEU A 114 15.32 -7.65 17.64
N SER A 115 15.63 -6.35 17.49
CA SER A 115 16.56 -5.65 18.39
C SER A 115 16.00 -5.54 19.81
N VAL A 116 14.68 -5.35 19.96
CA VAL A 116 14.01 -5.36 21.25
C VAL A 116 14.10 -6.75 21.89
N VAL A 117 13.84 -7.82 21.13
CA VAL A 117 13.95 -9.20 21.63
C VAL A 117 15.36 -9.54 22.07
N SER A 118 16.38 -9.17 21.29
CA SER A 118 17.80 -9.31 21.66
C SER A 118 18.13 -8.59 22.97
N SER A 119 17.63 -7.36 23.14
CA SER A 119 17.84 -6.57 24.35
C SER A 119 17.16 -7.18 25.59
N VAL A 120 15.92 -7.66 25.44
CA VAL A 120 15.15 -8.30 26.53
C VAL A 120 15.78 -9.61 26.96
N LEU A 121 16.25 -10.42 26.01
CA LEU A 121 16.91 -11.70 26.28
C LEU A 121 18.39 -11.56 26.67
N GLN A 122 18.95 -10.35 26.66
CA GLN A 122 20.36 -10.06 26.92
C GLN A 122 21.32 -10.89 26.06
N LYS A 123 20.92 -11.19 24.82
CA LYS A 123 21.72 -11.97 23.86
C LYS A 123 22.28 -11.05 22.78
N PRO A 124 23.60 -11.04 22.51
CA PRO A 124 24.20 -10.21 21.47
C PRO A 124 23.77 -10.61 20.06
N ALA A 125 23.40 -11.88 19.86
CA ALA A 125 22.80 -12.40 18.65
C ALA A 125 21.69 -13.39 19.04
N LEU A 126 20.55 -13.33 18.35
CA LEU A 126 19.45 -14.27 18.55
C LEU A 126 19.74 -15.57 17.80
N ASP A 127 19.41 -16.70 18.41
CA ASP A 127 19.39 -17.98 17.71
C ASP A 127 18.23 -18.03 16.69
N GLN A 128 18.41 -18.83 15.63
CA GLN A 128 17.47 -18.93 14.51
C GLN A 128 16.03 -19.26 14.93
N PRO A 129 15.78 -20.24 15.83
CA PRO A 129 14.43 -20.52 16.30
C PRO A 129 13.79 -19.30 16.99
N THR A 130 14.55 -18.57 17.80
CA THR A 130 14.07 -17.35 18.46
C THR A 130 13.76 -16.26 17.43
N MET A 131 14.60 -16.06 16.41
CA MET A 131 14.35 -15.10 15.33
C MET A 131 13.09 -15.45 14.55
N LEU A 132 12.89 -16.72 14.19
CA LEU A 132 11.73 -17.17 13.44
C LEU A 132 10.43 -16.94 14.24
N VAL A 133 10.42 -17.33 15.51
CA VAL A 133 9.25 -17.14 16.39
C VAL A 133 8.97 -15.65 16.63
N ALA A 134 10.00 -14.84 16.87
CA ALA A 134 9.85 -13.40 17.04
C ALA A 134 9.30 -12.73 15.79
N THR A 135 9.86 -13.04 14.61
CA THR A 135 9.38 -12.53 13.31
C THR A 135 7.93 -12.95 13.06
N ALA A 136 7.59 -14.21 13.33
CA ALA A 136 6.22 -14.70 13.20
C ALA A 136 5.25 -13.90 14.09
N ALA A 137 5.65 -13.64 15.34
CA ALA A 137 4.85 -12.89 16.30
C ALA A 137 4.67 -11.42 15.88
N PHE A 138 5.74 -10.74 15.49
CA PHE A 138 5.68 -9.35 15.05
C PHE A 138 4.88 -9.17 13.76
N GLN A 139 5.04 -10.07 12.80
CA GLN A 139 4.28 -10.02 11.56
C GLN A 139 2.79 -10.30 11.79
N SER A 140 2.46 -11.25 12.66
CA SER A 140 1.07 -11.47 13.08
C SER A 140 0.50 -10.23 13.77
N LEU A 141 1.25 -9.63 14.69
CA LEU A 141 0.87 -8.39 15.36
C LEU A 141 0.67 -7.24 14.38
N GLU A 142 1.53 -7.11 13.37
CA GLU A 142 1.39 -6.11 12.31
C GLU A 142 0.11 -6.31 11.51
N LEU A 143 -0.20 -7.56 11.13
CA LEU A 143 -1.44 -7.91 10.43
C LEU A 143 -2.68 -7.55 11.24
N PHE A 144 -2.75 -7.97 12.51
CA PHE A 144 -3.87 -7.65 13.39
C PHE A 144 -3.99 -6.14 13.67
N GLY A 145 -2.85 -5.47 13.88
CA GLY A 145 -2.78 -4.02 14.08
C GLY A 145 -3.28 -3.26 12.86
N ALA A 146 -2.86 -3.67 11.65
CA ALA A 146 -3.29 -3.04 10.41
C ALA A 146 -4.79 -3.22 10.19
N PHE A 147 -5.33 -4.41 10.43
CA PHE A 147 -6.77 -4.66 10.30
C PHE A 147 -7.59 -3.84 11.31
N SER A 148 -7.09 -3.73 12.54
CA SER A 148 -7.73 -2.92 13.58
C SER A 148 -7.70 -1.43 13.24
N LEU A 149 -6.58 -0.94 12.73
CA LEU A 149 -6.42 0.45 12.27
C LEU A 149 -7.34 0.77 11.09
N LEU A 150 -7.42 -0.13 10.10
CA LEU A 150 -8.31 0.03 8.95
C LEU A 150 -9.79 -0.03 9.34
N GLN A 151 -10.15 -0.90 10.28
CA GLN A 151 -11.49 -0.94 10.86
C GLN A 151 -11.82 0.37 11.60
N TYR A 152 -10.86 0.96 12.33
CA TYR A 152 -11.04 2.25 12.98
C TYR A 152 -11.17 3.41 11.98
N ALA A 153 -10.40 3.39 10.90
CA ALA A 153 -10.42 4.40 9.84
C ALA A 153 -11.64 4.27 8.89
N THR A 154 -12.44 3.21 9.04
CA THR A 154 -13.64 2.98 8.23
C THR A 154 -14.77 3.89 8.68
N LYS A 155 -15.49 4.45 7.69
CA LYS A 155 -16.68 5.28 7.92
C LYS A 155 -17.68 4.57 8.80
N ARG A 156 -18.36 5.32 9.68
CA ARG A 156 -19.32 4.77 10.67
C ARG A 156 -20.43 3.86 10.08
N ASN A 157 -20.81 4.08 8.82
CA ASN A 157 -21.86 3.32 8.14
C ASN A 157 -21.32 2.16 7.27
N TYR A 158 -20.01 1.96 7.21
CA TYR A 158 -19.36 0.90 6.46
C TYR A 158 -18.78 -0.15 7.41
N ASP A 159 -18.60 -1.35 6.89
CA ASP A 159 -18.02 -2.49 7.61
C ASP A 159 -16.79 -2.96 6.82
N PHE A 160 -15.60 -2.77 7.42
CA PHE A 160 -14.34 -3.14 6.79
C PHE A 160 -14.26 -4.63 6.49
N TYR A 161 -14.74 -5.48 7.40
CA TYR A 161 -14.70 -6.94 7.19
C TYR A 161 -15.63 -7.35 6.06
N ARG A 162 -16.81 -6.74 5.92
CA ARG A 162 -17.68 -6.96 4.75
C ARG A 162 -17.03 -6.51 3.45
N PHE A 163 -16.37 -5.35 3.45
CA PHE A 163 -15.61 -4.87 2.29
C PHE A 163 -14.51 -5.87 1.91
N LEU A 164 -13.71 -6.30 2.89
CA LEU A 164 -12.61 -7.24 2.68
C LEU A 164 -13.13 -8.59 2.16
N ILE A 165 -14.14 -9.17 2.81
CA ILE A 165 -14.79 -10.41 2.39
C ILE A 165 -15.35 -10.27 0.98
N GLY A 166 -16.03 -9.18 0.65
CA GLY A 166 -16.58 -8.95 -0.68
C GLY A 166 -15.50 -8.89 -1.76
N LYS A 167 -14.37 -8.22 -1.47
CA LYS A 167 -13.27 -8.09 -2.44
C LYS A 167 -12.41 -9.34 -2.56
N VAL A 168 -12.32 -10.16 -1.50
CA VAL A 168 -11.51 -11.39 -1.47
C VAL A 168 -12.32 -12.62 -1.91
N LEU A 169 -13.50 -12.86 -1.32
CA LEU A 169 -14.25 -14.11 -1.48
C LEU A 169 -15.31 -14.08 -2.59
N LEU A 170 -15.70 -12.91 -3.09
CA LEU A 170 -16.72 -12.78 -4.15
C LEU A 170 -16.10 -12.28 -5.46
N PRO A 171 -15.35 -13.14 -6.18
CA PRO A 171 -14.71 -12.76 -7.44
C PRO A 171 -15.76 -12.41 -8.51
N ARG A 172 -15.51 -11.33 -9.25
CA ARG A 172 -16.35 -10.91 -10.37
C ARG A 172 -16.25 -11.93 -11.52
N LYS A 173 -17.24 -11.95 -12.41
CA LYS A 173 -17.23 -12.81 -13.62
C LYS A 173 -15.92 -12.62 -14.41
N ASN A 174 -15.30 -13.71 -14.81
CA ASN A 174 -13.99 -13.77 -15.51
C ASN A 174 -12.76 -13.35 -14.68
N SER A 175 -12.89 -13.08 -13.37
CA SER A 175 -11.76 -12.68 -12.53
C SER A 175 -10.64 -13.73 -12.50
N VAL A 176 -10.97 -15.02 -12.49
CA VAL A 176 -9.96 -16.10 -12.48
C VAL A 176 -9.06 -16.05 -13.71
N LYS A 177 -9.64 -15.96 -14.91
CA LYS A 177 -8.88 -15.87 -16.16
C LYS A 177 -7.95 -14.65 -16.16
N LYS A 178 -8.47 -13.49 -15.74
CA LYS A 178 -7.69 -12.25 -15.61
C LYS A 178 -6.55 -12.41 -14.61
N THR A 179 -6.79 -13.04 -13.45
CA THR A 179 -5.76 -13.33 -12.44
C THR A 179 -4.67 -14.21 -13.02
N VAL A 180 -5.00 -15.32 -13.69
CA VAL A 180 -4.01 -16.22 -14.30
C VAL A 180 -3.14 -15.50 -15.33
N ILE A 181 -3.75 -14.67 -16.19
CA ILE A 181 -3.00 -13.84 -17.15
C ILE A 181 -2.09 -12.85 -16.42
N GLY A 182 -2.60 -12.20 -15.37
CA GLY A 182 -1.83 -11.27 -14.54
C GLY A 182 -0.62 -11.91 -13.88
N ILE A 183 -0.78 -13.13 -13.34
CA ILE A 183 0.32 -13.91 -12.74
C ILE A 183 1.35 -14.26 -13.80
N GLY A 184 0.93 -14.77 -14.96
CA GLY A 184 1.85 -15.08 -16.06
C GLY A 184 2.64 -13.85 -16.51
N PHE A 185 1.97 -12.70 -16.61
CA PHE A 185 2.62 -11.43 -16.94
C PHE A 185 3.60 -10.99 -15.86
N LEU A 186 3.23 -11.08 -14.58
CA LEU A 186 4.09 -10.77 -13.44
C LEU A 186 5.37 -11.62 -13.48
N MET A 187 5.23 -12.94 -13.60
CA MET A 187 6.37 -13.86 -13.61
C MET A 187 7.29 -13.66 -14.82
N ALA A 188 6.71 -13.39 -15.99
CA ALA A 188 7.49 -13.08 -17.19
C ALA A 188 8.26 -11.76 -17.04
N LEU A 189 7.59 -10.72 -16.53
CA LEU A 189 8.20 -9.40 -16.36
C LEU A 189 9.34 -9.43 -15.34
N VAL A 190 9.11 -10.07 -14.18
CA VAL A 190 10.14 -10.28 -13.14
C VAL A 190 11.33 -11.00 -13.74
N SER A 191 11.11 -12.15 -14.39
CA SER A 191 12.21 -12.92 -15.01
C SER A 191 13.02 -12.10 -16.00
N VAL A 192 12.36 -11.30 -16.85
CA VAL A 192 13.03 -10.41 -17.79
C VAL A 192 13.83 -9.33 -17.05
N THR A 193 13.25 -8.70 -16.03
CA THR A 193 13.95 -7.65 -15.27
C THR A 193 15.14 -8.20 -14.49
N SER A 194 15.06 -9.42 -13.94
CA SER A 194 16.18 -10.07 -13.25
C SER A 194 17.32 -10.40 -14.23
N ILE A 195 17.01 -10.97 -15.40
CA ILE A 195 18.03 -11.24 -16.44
C ILE A 195 18.70 -9.94 -16.89
N LEU A 196 17.92 -8.87 -17.10
CA LEU A 196 18.47 -7.57 -17.46
C LEU A 196 19.34 -6.97 -16.35
N ALA A 197 18.93 -7.11 -15.08
CA ALA A 197 19.72 -6.67 -13.94
C ALA A 197 21.06 -7.42 -13.88
N ASP A 198 21.06 -8.75 -14.05
CA ASP A 198 22.27 -9.57 -14.08
C ASP A 198 23.21 -9.17 -15.23
N MET A 199 22.66 -8.84 -16.40
CA MET A 199 23.44 -8.38 -17.54
C MET A 199 24.05 -6.98 -17.36
N LEU A 200 23.35 -6.07 -16.69
CA LEU A 200 23.75 -4.66 -16.58
C LEU A 200 24.61 -4.36 -15.34
N ILE A 201 24.26 -4.97 -14.21
CA ILE A 201 24.86 -4.70 -12.89
C ILE A 201 25.76 -5.87 -12.45
N GLY A 202 25.55 -7.05 -13.03
CA GLY A 202 26.19 -8.30 -12.62
C GLY A 202 25.28 -9.15 -11.74
N PRO A 203 25.50 -10.47 -11.71
CA PRO A 203 24.68 -11.38 -10.91
C PRO A 203 24.83 -11.07 -9.43
N LYS A 204 23.69 -10.81 -8.78
CA LYS A 204 23.60 -10.70 -7.32
C LYS A 204 22.75 -11.84 -6.80
N ASP A 205 23.12 -12.39 -5.66
CA ASP A 205 22.24 -13.29 -4.93
C ASP A 205 20.95 -12.53 -4.58
N ALA A 206 19.83 -12.94 -5.18
CA ALA A 206 18.51 -12.34 -4.94
C ALA A 206 17.97 -12.66 -3.53
N ASN A 207 18.64 -13.55 -2.80
CA ASN A 207 18.11 -14.17 -1.60
C ASN A 207 18.71 -13.54 -0.35
N ASP A 208 17.84 -13.13 0.57
CA ASP A 208 18.25 -12.64 1.89
C ASP A 208 19.02 -13.76 2.63
N PRO A 209 20.26 -13.51 3.10
CA PRO A 209 21.04 -14.50 3.83
C PRO A 209 20.27 -15.07 5.05
N ILE A 210 19.40 -14.26 5.68
CA ILE A 210 18.56 -14.69 6.79
C ILE A 210 17.54 -15.75 6.33
N ILE A 211 16.95 -15.57 5.14
CA ILE A 211 16.01 -16.55 4.56
C ILE A 211 16.73 -17.87 4.29
N LYS A 212 17.92 -17.83 3.65
CA LYS A 212 18.72 -19.04 3.39
C LYS A 212 19.09 -19.77 4.69
N GLU A 213 19.44 -19.03 5.73
CA GLU A 213 19.79 -19.59 7.03
C GLU A 213 18.59 -20.29 7.70
N ILE A 214 17.42 -19.64 7.76
CA ILE A 214 16.18 -20.23 8.31
C ILE A 214 15.74 -21.48 7.52
N LEU A 215 15.91 -21.48 6.19
CA LEU A 215 15.58 -22.62 5.34
C LEU A 215 16.44 -23.86 5.66
N SER A 216 17.65 -23.67 6.19
CA SER A 216 18.59 -24.76 6.50
C SER A 216 18.30 -25.48 7.83
N GLU A 217 17.48 -24.90 8.71
CA GLU A 217 17.18 -25.44 10.05
C GLU A 217 16.31 -26.71 10.03
N GLY A 218 15.38 -26.83 9.07
CA GLY A 218 14.57 -28.03 8.89
C GLY A 218 13.12 -27.80 8.43
N PRO A 219 12.33 -28.88 8.25
CA PRO A 219 11.02 -28.81 7.60
C PRO A 219 9.99 -27.93 8.32
N THR A 220 10.01 -27.89 9.66
CA THR A 220 9.10 -27.05 10.44
C THR A 220 9.40 -25.57 10.23
N SER A 221 10.68 -25.18 10.23
CA SER A 221 11.10 -23.79 9.98
C SER A 221 10.74 -23.34 8.57
N GLN A 222 10.95 -24.21 7.58
CA GLN A 222 10.54 -23.98 6.19
C GLN A 222 9.03 -23.77 6.05
N LEU A 223 8.22 -24.60 6.73
CA LEU A 223 6.77 -24.47 6.71
C LEU A 223 6.30 -23.15 7.32
N VAL A 224 6.83 -22.78 8.49
CA VAL A 224 6.51 -21.50 9.15
C VAL A 224 6.91 -20.33 8.25
N LEU A 225 8.12 -20.35 7.68
CA LEU A 225 8.59 -19.32 6.77
C LEU A 225 7.70 -19.21 5.53
N PHE A 226 7.28 -20.33 4.94
CA PHE A 226 6.33 -20.34 3.83
C PHE A 226 5.01 -19.66 4.20
N PHE A 227 4.43 -19.96 5.37
CA PHE A 227 3.21 -19.30 5.82
C PHE A 227 3.38 -17.80 6.01
N LEU A 228 4.49 -17.37 6.61
CA LEU A 228 4.77 -15.95 6.84
C LEU A 228 5.00 -15.21 5.52
N TYR A 229 5.83 -15.76 4.64
CA TYR A 229 6.29 -15.10 3.43
C TYR A 229 5.27 -15.18 2.28
N CYS A 230 4.61 -16.32 2.11
CA CYS A 230 3.71 -16.55 0.97
C CYS A 230 2.24 -16.28 1.29
N ILE A 231 1.83 -16.19 2.56
CA ILE A 231 0.43 -16.00 2.93
C ILE A 231 0.23 -14.75 3.78
N ASN A 232 0.92 -14.64 4.92
CA ASN A 232 0.71 -13.54 5.85
C ASN A 232 1.14 -12.19 5.24
N ALA A 233 2.35 -12.12 4.67
CA ALA A 233 2.87 -10.89 4.05
C ALA A 233 1.99 -10.41 2.88
N PRO A 234 1.66 -11.24 1.86
CA PRO A 234 0.73 -10.84 0.80
C PRO A 234 -0.64 -10.40 1.31
N LEU A 235 -1.20 -11.08 2.32
CA LEU A 235 -2.49 -10.69 2.87
C LEU A 235 -2.43 -9.29 3.51
N LEU A 236 -1.41 -9.04 4.34
CA LEU A 236 -1.19 -7.75 4.99
C LEU A 236 -0.94 -6.65 3.94
N GLU A 237 0.07 -6.86 3.11
CA GLU A 237 0.58 -5.85 2.20
C GLU A 237 -0.46 -5.51 1.13
N GLU A 238 -1.10 -6.49 0.49
CA GLU A 238 -2.14 -6.18 -0.49
C GLU A 238 -3.35 -5.49 0.12
N THR A 239 -3.74 -5.84 1.36
CA THR A 239 -4.84 -5.16 2.04
C THR A 239 -4.51 -3.69 2.30
N VAL A 240 -3.30 -3.37 2.75
CA VAL A 240 -2.86 -1.99 3.02
C VAL A 240 -2.64 -1.21 1.73
N TYR A 241 -1.86 -1.75 0.79
CA TYR A 241 -1.43 -1.00 -0.39
C TYR A 241 -2.47 -0.98 -1.50
N ARG A 242 -3.17 -2.09 -1.77
CA ARG A 242 -4.18 -2.19 -2.84
C ARG A 242 -5.58 -1.97 -2.30
N GLY A 243 -5.91 -2.64 -1.20
CA GLY A 243 -7.21 -2.53 -0.56
C GLY A 243 -7.49 -1.13 -0.02
N PHE A 244 -6.53 -0.51 0.66
CA PHE A 244 -6.67 0.80 1.30
C PHE A 244 -6.03 1.95 0.52
N LEU A 245 -4.71 1.98 0.34
CA LEU A 245 -4.00 3.15 -0.19
C LEU A 245 -4.36 3.43 -1.66
N LEU A 246 -4.25 2.44 -2.54
CA LEU A 246 -4.57 2.58 -3.96
C LEU A 246 -6.03 3.00 -4.18
N THR A 247 -6.98 2.30 -3.55
CA THR A 247 -8.40 2.63 -3.71
C THR A 247 -8.71 4.03 -3.21
N SER A 248 -8.12 4.44 -2.09
CA SER A 248 -8.26 5.79 -1.55
C SER A 248 -7.71 6.85 -2.52
N LEU A 249 -6.51 6.64 -3.08
CA LEU A 249 -5.91 7.55 -4.05
C LEU A 249 -6.73 7.64 -5.35
N ALA A 250 -7.29 6.52 -5.80
CA ALA A 250 -8.11 6.45 -7.00
C ALA A 250 -9.43 7.23 -6.88
N THR A 251 -9.91 7.53 -5.67
CA THR A 251 -11.08 8.42 -5.48
C THR A 251 -10.81 9.88 -5.83
N LYS A 252 -9.55 10.31 -5.75
CA LYS A 252 -9.12 11.71 -5.95
C LYS A 252 -8.26 11.92 -7.20
N SER A 253 -7.94 10.85 -7.92
CA SER A 253 -6.98 10.87 -9.02
C SER A 253 -7.30 9.84 -10.09
N LYS A 254 -6.58 9.88 -11.21
CA LYS A 254 -6.73 8.85 -12.26
C LYS A 254 -6.18 7.51 -11.73
N PRO A 255 -6.82 6.37 -12.04
CA PRO A 255 -6.40 5.05 -11.53
C PRO A 255 -4.92 4.72 -11.78
N TRP A 256 -4.39 5.06 -12.97
CA TRP A 256 -2.99 4.81 -13.29
C TRP A 256 -2.02 5.59 -12.39
N LEU A 257 -2.39 6.81 -11.97
CA LEU A 257 -1.57 7.60 -11.05
C LEU A 257 -1.64 7.02 -9.64
N ALA A 258 -2.82 6.58 -9.20
CA ALA A 258 -2.98 5.87 -7.94
C ALA A 258 -2.12 4.60 -7.88
N ILE A 259 -2.08 3.81 -8.97
CA ILE A 259 -1.20 2.63 -9.09
C ILE A 259 0.26 3.03 -8.93
N ILE A 260 0.74 4.04 -9.66
CA ILE A 260 2.14 4.47 -9.59
C ILE A 260 2.49 4.92 -8.17
N VAL A 261 1.68 5.80 -7.57
CA VAL A 261 1.95 6.35 -6.24
C VAL A 261 1.92 5.25 -5.18
N SER A 262 0.91 4.37 -5.18
CA SER A 262 0.86 3.27 -4.21
C SER A 262 2.04 2.30 -4.37
N SER A 263 2.49 2.08 -5.61
CA SER A 263 3.62 1.19 -5.91
C SER A 263 4.97 1.79 -5.51
N CYS A 264 5.16 3.10 -5.70
CA CYS A 264 6.33 3.82 -5.18
C CYS A 264 6.39 3.71 -3.65
N VAL A 265 5.27 3.95 -2.98
CA VAL A 265 5.18 3.88 -1.53
C VAL A 265 5.42 2.46 -1.02
N PHE A 266 4.86 1.44 -1.68
CA PHE A 266 5.12 0.02 -1.40
C PHE A 266 6.61 -0.32 -1.49
N SER A 267 7.26 0.08 -2.59
CA SER A 267 8.70 -0.13 -2.79
C SER A 267 9.54 0.56 -1.71
N LEU A 268 9.26 1.83 -1.40
CA LEU A 268 9.99 2.58 -0.37
C LEU A 268 9.82 2.01 1.04
N ALA A 269 8.66 1.44 1.36
CA ALA A 269 8.40 0.85 2.66
C ALA A 269 9.24 -0.40 2.94
N HIS A 270 9.84 -1.02 1.91
CA HIS A 270 10.76 -2.15 2.09
C HIS A 270 12.16 -1.73 2.55
N PHE A 271 12.50 -0.44 2.49
CA PHE A 271 13.81 0.11 2.87
C PHE A 271 15.02 -0.63 2.25
N SER A 272 14.84 -1.23 1.08
CA SER A 272 15.90 -1.94 0.33
C SER A 272 16.20 -1.20 -0.97
N PHE A 273 17.36 -0.56 -1.05
CA PHE A 273 17.78 0.17 -2.26
C PHE A 273 18.01 -0.77 -3.45
N ASP A 274 18.60 -1.94 -3.21
CA ASP A 274 18.91 -2.91 -4.27
C ASP A 274 17.64 -3.43 -4.95
N ASN A 275 16.58 -3.71 -4.18
CA ASN A 275 15.35 -4.32 -4.71
C ASN A 275 14.25 -3.29 -5.01
N SER A 276 14.47 -2.01 -4.72
CA SER A 276 13.45 -0.95 -4.85
C SER A 276 12.82 -0.91 -6.24
N PHE A 277 13.62 -1.03 -7.31
CA PHE A 277 13.11 -0.96 -8.67
C PHE A 277 12.24 -2.17 -9.04
N GLU A 278 12.68 -3.38 -8.68
CA GLU A 278 11.89 -4.60 -8.90
C GLU A 278 10.59 -4.58 -8.10
N LEU A 279 10.65 -4.21 -6.82
CA LEU A 279 9.48 -4.06 -5.96
C LEU A 279 8.50 -3.00 -6.47
N PHE A 280 8.99 -1.94 -7.11
CA PHE A 280 8.13 -0.95 -7.76
C PHE A 280 7.38 -1.54 -8.96
N ILE A 281 8.05 -2.36 -9.77
CA ILE A 281 7.44 -3.03 -10.94
C ILE A 281 6.41 -4.06 -10.48
N VAL A 282 6.75 -4.93 -9.53
CA VAL A 282 5.81 -5.87 -8.89
C VAL A 282 4.64 -5.09 -8.31
N GLY A 283 4.95 -3.99 -7.62
CA GLY A 283 4.06 -2.92 -7.19
C GLY A 283 2.96 -2.60 -8.20
N CYS A 284 3.40 -2.14 -9.37
CA CYS A 284 2.56 -1.68 -10.46
C CYS A 284 1.70 -2.79 -11.06
N VAL A 285 2.28 -3.98 -11.26
CA VAL A 285 1.56 -5.12 -11.84
C VAL A 285 0.44 -5.59 -10.92
N LEU A 286 0.71 -5.75 -9.62
CA LEU A 286 -0.32 -6.14 -8.64
C LEU A 286 -1.40 -5.06 -8.50
N GLY A 287 -1.03 -3.77 -8.52
CA GLY A 287 -1.99 -2.66 -8.57
C GLY A 287 -2.89 -2.73 -9.81
N TYR A 288 -2.30 -3.00 -10.97
CA TYR A 288 -3.06 -3.21 -12.20
C TYR A 288 -3.97 -4.44 -12.15
N MET A 289 -3.50 -5.57 -11.60
CA MET A 289 -4.31 -6.78 -11.40
C MET A 289 -5.54 -6.50 -10.52
N TYR A 290 -5.37 -5.74 -9.43
CA TYR A 290 -6.47 -5.31 -8.59
C TYR A 290 -7.49 -4.50 -9.39
N CYS A 291 -7.04 -3.46 -10.09
CA CYS A 291 -7.90 -2.61 -10.90
C CYS A 291 -8.63 -3.43 -11.98
N TRP A 292 -7.95 -4.38 -12.63
CA TRP A 292 -8.50 -5.09 -13.79
C TRP A 292 -9.53 -6.16 -13.42
N THR A 293 -9.37 -6.74 -12.22
CA THR A 293 -10.29 -7.76 -11.69
C THR A 293 -11.36 -7.18 -10.78
N GLY A 294 -11.08 -6.04 -10.14
CA GLY A 294 -11.89 -5.48 -9.05
C GLY A 294 -11.87 -6.35 -7.78
N SER A 295 -10.99 -7.34 -7.70
CA SER A 295 -10.89 -8.30 -6.60
C SER A 295 -9.53 -8.18 -5.92
N LEU A 296 -9.53 -8.13 -4.59
CA LEU A 296 -8.32 -8.13 -3.78
C LEU A 296 -7.66 -9.51 -3.73
N ALA A 297 -8.41 -10.60 -4.00
CA ALA A 297 -7.81 -11.92 -4.11
C ALA A 297 -6.84 -12.03 -5.29
N SER A 298 -7.05 -11.26 -6.37
CA SER A 298 -6.17 -11.30 -7.55
C SER A 298 -4.73 -10.91 -7.23
N PRO A 299 -4.45 -9.70 -6.68
CA PRO A 299 -3.10 -9.34 -6.28
C PRO A 299 -2.59 -10.18 -5.10
N ILE A 300 -3.43 -10.59 -4.13
CA ILE A 300 -2.99 -11.46 -3.03
C ILE A 300 -2.40 -12.75 -3.58
N ILE A 301 -3.14 -13.46 -4.45
CA ILE A 301 -2.69 -14.72 -5.05
C ILE A 301 -1.46 -14.48 -5.92
N GLY A 302 -1.43 -13.40 -6.72
CA GLY A 302 -0.27 -13.10 -7.56
C GLY A 302 1.00 -12.83 -6.76
N HIS A 303 0.88 -12.08 -5.67
CA HIS A 303 1.98 -11.82 -4.75
C HIS A 303 2.40 -13.10 -4.01
N SER A 304 1.45 -13.91 -3.52
CA SER A 304 1.74 -15.23 -2.94
C SER A 304 2.51 -16.15 -3.89
N VAL A 305 2.13 -16.19 -5.18
CA VAL A 305 2.84 -17.00 -6.18
C VAL A 305 4.24 -16.45 -6.44
N TYR A 306 4.40 -15.13 -6.58
CA TYR A 306 5.71 -14.49 -6.72
C TYR A 306 6.62 -14.86 -5.53
N ASN A 307 6.15 -14.68 -4.29
CA ASN A 307 6.91 -15.01 -3.08
C ASN A 307 7.24 -16.51 -2.99
N ALA A 308 6.29 -17.38 -3.35
CA ALA A 308 6.52 -18.82 -3.35
C ALA A 308 7.59 -19.23 -4.37
N VAL A 309 7.61 -18.62 -5.57
CA VAL A 309 8.64 -18.90 -6.57
C VAL A 309 10.02 -18.45 -6.09
N ILE A 310 10.12 -17.24 -5.53
CA ILE A 310 11.39 -16.74 -4.95
C ILE A 310 11.88 -17.65 -3.81
N LEU A 311 10.96 -18.07 -2.93
CA LEU A 311 11.29 -18.97 -1.84
C LEU A 311 11.74 -20.36 -2.33
N LEU A 312 11.09 -20.91 -3.36
CA LEU A 312 11.49 -22.19 -3.96
C LEU A 312 12.85 -22.11 -4.64
N ILE A 313 13.14 -21.00 -5.34
CA ILE A 313 14.47 -20.75 -5.91
C ILE A 313 15.52 -20.64 -4.80
N SER A 314 15.15 -20.11 -3.63
CA SER A 314 16.04 -20.02 -2.47
C SER A 314 16.37 -21.36 -1.80
N MET A 315 15.60 -22.42 -2.09
CA MET A 315 15.80 -23.76 -1.52
C MET A 315 16.72 -24.66 -2.36
N VAL A 316 17.05 -24.27 -3.59
CA VAL A 316 17.87 -25.04 -4.54
C VAL A 316 19.28 -24.45 -4.61
#